data_AF-A0A2W7NKU1-F1
#
_entry.id   AF-A0A2W7NKU1-F1
#
_cell.length_a   1.000
_cell.length_b   1.000
_cell.length_c   1.000
_cell.angle_alpha   90.00
_cell.angle_beta   90.00
_cell.angle_gamma   90.00
#
_symmetry.space_group_name_H-M   'P 1'
#
loop_
_entity.id
_entity.type
_entity.pdbx_description
1 polymer ?
#
loop_
_entity_poly.entity_id
_entity_poly.type
_entity_poly.pdbx_seq_one_letter_code
_entity_poly.pdbx_strand_id
1 'polypeptide(L)'
;MDNISDYINRITRLAGRNNQINEQLKELVSRYEVIKEQNTRYQDLLKEYTTEDAARGITGKRELQRFPMVSLMFVSVRGFHKLNNHPKAIELVDLLDELHVDIHAICKKYDIIRIRTIGDSFLLACGMPVENHTNPIDVMAAAREMQQVVHERSIELNDGQPFWELSIGIHTGPVTAEYTGRKNTPYSLSGESVNIAYRMGRICQAGRINVSVMTGEMIKEFYETEGWGHLPVKYKGNIEVFYLKGILPELSENGEGLVANDNFRVKYGLIQFMDIQEALLDRLEQQLPANL
;
A
#
# COMPACT_ATOMS: atom_id res chain seq x y z
N MET A 1 -41.70 -30.57 -69.79
CA MET A 1 -41.93 -29.28 -69.10
C MET A 1 -41.63 -29.44 -67.60
N ASP A 2 -40.51 -30.09 -67.23
CA ASP A 2 -40.28 -30.52 -65.82
C ASP A 2 -39.10 -29.83 -65.12
N ASN A 3 -38.50 -28.80 -65.72
CA ASN A 3 -37.25 -28.25 -65.20
C ASN A 3 -37.40 -26.90 -64.47
N ILE A 4 -38.61 -26.35 -64.34
CA ILE A 4 -38.82 -25.02 -63.71
C ILE A 4 -39.34 -25.19 -62.29
N SER A 5 -40.25 -26.14 -62.05
CA SER A 5 -40.81 -26.42 -60.73
C SER A 5 -39.74 -26.90 -59.74
N ASP A 6 -38.80 -27.73 -60.18
CA ASP A 6 -37.71 -28.22 -59.34
C ASP A 6 -36.71 -27.11 -58.96
N TYR A 7 -36.48 -26.15 -59.87
CA TYR A 7 -35.63 -24.99 -59.58
C TYR A 7 -36.30 -24.05 -58.59
N ILE A 8 -37.60 -23.81 -58.72
CA ILE A 8 -38.38 -23.01 -57.77
C ILE A 8 -38.35 -23.67 -56.37
N ASN A 9 -38.57 -24.98 -56.28
CA ASN A 9 -38.49 -25.72 -55.01
C ASN A 9 -37.10 -25.66 -54.38
N ARG A 10 -36.03 -25.76 -55.20
CA ARG A 10 -34.64 -25.66 -54.72
C ARG A 10 -34.30 -24.26 -54.23
N ILE A 11 -34.75 -23.21 -54.92
CA ILE A 11 -34.58 -21.81 -54.50
C ILE A 11 -35.30 -21.56 -53.18
N THR A 12 -36.55 -22.00 -53.03
CA THR A 12 -37.31 -21.85 -51.78
C THR A 12 -36.63 -22.57 -50.61
N ARG A 13 -36.10 -23.78 -50.83
CA ARG A 13 -35.35 -24.52 -49.80
C ARG A 13 -34.03 -23.83 -49.41
N LEU A 14 -33.31 -23.28 -50.39
CA LEU A 14 -32.08 -22.51 -50.14
C LEU A 14 -32.36 -21.19 -49.41
N ALA A 15 -33.44 -20.50 -49.77
CA ALA A 15 -33.88 -19.29 -49.07
C ALA A 15 -34.25 -19.58 -47.60
N GLY A 16 -34.97 -20.67 -47.34
CA GLY A 16 -35.27 -21.12 -45.98
C GLY A 16 -34.00 -21.45 -45.18
N ARG A 17 -33.04 -22.16 -45.79
CA ARG A 17 -31.76 -22.49 -45.14
C ARG A 17 -30.90 -21.26 -44.87
N ASN A 18 -30.89 -20.28 -45.78
CA ASN A 18 -30.20 -19.01 -45.57
C ASN A 18 -30.83 -18.20 -44.43
N ASN A 19 -32.16 -18.18 -44.31
CA ASN A 19 -32.82 -17.53 -43.19
C ASN A 19 -32.47 -18.20 -41.86
N GLN A 20 -32.46 -19.54 -41.82
CA GLN A 20 -32.09 -20.29 -40.63
C GLN A 20 -30.61 -20.08 -40.23
N ILE A 21 -29.70 -20.02 -41.21
CA ILE A 21 -28.28 -19.70 -40.97
C ILE A 21 -28.14 -18.27 -40.44
N ASN A 22 -28.90 -17.31 -40.97
CA ASN A 22 -28.88 -15.93 -40.49
C ASN A 22 -29.39 -15.80 -39.05
N GLU A 23 -30.41 -16.58 -38.67
CA GLU A 23 -30.88 -16.63 -37.28
C GLU A 23 -29.82 -17.25 -36.35
N GLN A 24 -29.20 -18.36 -36.76
CA GLN A 24 -28.11 -18.98 -36.01
C GLN A 24 -26.89 -18.05 -35.87
N LEU A 25 -26.55 -17.28 -36.90
CA LEU A 25 -25.48 -16.28 -36.85
C LEU A 25 -25.80 -15.16 -35.86
N LYS A 26 -27.03 -14.65 -35.86
CA LYS A 26 -27.45 -13.64 -34.87
C LYS A 26 -27.34 -14.16 -33.44
N GLU A 27 -27.80 -15.39 -33.21
CA GLU A 27 -27.74 -16.01 -31.89
C GLU A 27 -26.30 -16.32 -31.43
N LEU A 28 -25.42 -16.68 -32.37
CA LEU A 28 -24.01 -16.91 -32.09
C LEU A 28 -23.28 -15.61 -31.76
N VAL A 29 -23.57 -14.53 -32.50
CA VAL A 29 -23.00 -13.19 -32.25
C VAL A 29 -23.44 -12.68 -30.88
N SER A 30 -24.72 -12.82 -30.52
CA SER A 30 -25.20 -12.39 -29.19
C SER A 30 -24.53 -13.20 -28.07
N ARG A 31 -24.32 -14.51 -28.24
CA ARG A 31 -23.58 -15.32 -27.26
C ARG A 31 -22.12 -14.90 -27.14
N TYR A 32 -21.48 -14.56 -28.26
CA TYR A 32 -20.09 -14.10 -28.26
C TYR A 32 -19.93 -12.77 -27.53
N GLU A 33 -20.87 -11.83 -27.72
CA GLU A 33 -20.87 -10.55 -27.00
C GLU A 33 -20.97 -10.73 -25.49
N VAL A 34 -21.90 -11.58 -25.02
CA VAL A 34 -22.05 -11.89 -23.58
C VAL A 34 -20.77 -12.52 -23.01
N ILE A 35 -20.16 -13.47 -23.72
CA ILE A 35 -18.92 -14.12 -23.27
C ILE A 35 -17.75 -13.13 -23.26
N LYS A 36 -17.69 -12.23 -24.23
CA LYS A 36 -16.65 -11.20 -24.30
C LYS A 36 -16.78 -10.21 -23.15
N GLU A 37 -18.00 -9.78 -22.83
CA GLU A 37 -18.28 -8.90 -21.71
C GLU A 37 -17.96 -9.57 -20.38
N GLN A 38 -18.35 -10.84 -20.21
CA GLN A 38 -17.96 -11.65 -19.04
C GLN A 38 -16.44 -11.79 -18.94
N ASN A 39 -15.74 -12.12 -20.02
CA ASN A 39 -14.28 -12.23 -20.03
C ASN A 39 -13.60 -10.91 -19.69
N THR A 40 -14.11 -9.79 -20.20
CA THR A 40 -13.58 -8.45 -19.88
C THR A 40 -13.74 -8.17 -18.39
N ARG A 41 -14.92 -8.46 -17.83
CA ARG A 41 -15.20 -8.33 -16.40
C ARG A 41 -14.32 -9.26 -15.55
N TYR A 42 -14.10 -10.50 -15.99
CA TYR A 42 -13.15 -11.41 -15.34
C TYR A 42 -11.71 -10.91 -15.44
N GLN A 43 -11.30 -10.32 -16.56
CA GLN A 43 -9.96 -9.76 -16.72
C GLN A 43 -9.76 -8.51 -15.86
N ASP A 44 -10.77 -7.65 -15.72
CA ASP A 44 -10.69 -6.47 -14.88
C ASP A 44 -10.70 -6.85 -13.39
N LEU A 45 -11.52 -7.83 -12.99
CA LEU A 45 -11.44 -8.45 -11.66
C LEU A 45 -10.08 -9.13 -11.44
N LEU A 46 -9.56 -9.84 -12.44
CA LEU A 46 -8.23 -10.46 -12.35
C LEU A 46 -7.16 -9.38 -12.19
N LYS A 47 -7.18 -8.27 -12.93
CA LYS A 47 -6.25 -7.16 -12.72
C LYS A 47 -6.39 -6.54 -11.33
N GLU A 48 -7.61 -6.45 -10.80
CA GLU A 48 -7.87 -6.02 -9.43
C GLU A 48 -7.36 -7.03 -8.39
N TYR A 49 -7.25 -8.32 -8.74
CA TYR A 49 -6.87 -9.42 -7.85
C TYR A 49 -5.47 -9.99 -8.04
N THR A 50 -4.82 -9.75 -9.19
CA THR A 50 -3.42 -10.01 -9.47
C THR A 50 -2.64 -8.76 -9.10
N THR A 51 -1.70 -8.89 -8.16
CA THR A 51 -0.75 -7.82 -7.87
C THR A 51 0.00 -7.46 -9.15
N GLU A 52 0.21 -6.16 -9.43
CA GLU A 52 0.98 -5.66 -10.59
C GLU A 52 2.35 -6.38 -10.73
N ASP A 53 2.87 -6.89 -9.62
CA ASP A 53 4.06 -7.74 -9.50
C ASP A 53 4.07 -8.97 -10.42
N ALA A 54 2.93 -9.63 -10.62
CA ALA A 54 2.84 -10.77 -11.54
C ALA A 54 2.90 -10.32 -13.02
N ALA A 55 2.41 -9.12 -13.33
CA ALA A 55 2.48 -8.53 -14.66
C ALA A 55 3.89 -7.96 -14.97
N ARG A 56 4.66 -7.57 -13.94
CA ARG A 56 6.07 -7.14 -14.04
C ARG A 56 7.08 -8.28 -14.22
N GLY A 57 6.61 -9.52 -14.40
CA GLY A 57 7.48 -10.66 -14.69
C GLY A 57 8.10 -11.32 -13.44
N ILE A 58 7.51 -11.13 -12.25
CA ILE A 58 7.88 -11.92 -11.07
C ILE A 58 7.28 -13.33 -11.25
N THR A 59 7.92 -14.12 -12.10
CA THR A 59 7.57 -15.50 -12.39
C THR A 59 7.96 -16.37 -11.21
N GLY A 60 7.07 -16.57 -10.23
CA GLY A 60 6.91 -17.79 -9.40
C GLY A 60 8.12 -18.40 -8.67
N LYS A 61 9.32 -17.86 -8.80
CA LYS A 61 10.49 -18.24 -8.04
C LYS A 61 10.41 -17.51 -6.71
N ARG A 62 10.52 -18.27 -5.62
CA ARG A 62 10.82 -17.77 -4.29
C ARG A 62 12.25 -17.22 -4.28
N GLU A 63 12.49 -16.15 -5.03
CA GLU A 63 13.77 -15.45 -5.01
C GLU A 63 13.77 -14.52 -3.80
N LEU A 64 14.77 -14.73 -2.93
CA LEU A 64 15.03 -13.89 -1.78
C LEU A 64 15.63 -12.59 -2.33
N GLN A 65 14.92 -11.48 -2.19
CA GLN A 65 15.40 -10.17 -2.64
C GLN A 65 15.86 -9.37 -1.43
N ARG A 66 17.00 -8.70 -1.56
CA ARG A 66 17.52 -7.80 -0.53
C ARG A 66 17.19 -6.37 -0.95
N PHE A 67 16.53 -5.64 -0.06
CA PHE A 67 16.25 -4.22 -0.22
C PHE A 67 17.15 -3.45 0.77
N PRO A 68 18.00 -2.53 0.29
CA PRO A 68 18.95 -1.82 1.13
C PRO A 68 18.27 -0.78 2.04
N MET A 69 17.18 -0.17 1.57
CA MET A 69 16.48 0.89 2.30
C MET A 69 14.96 0.70 2.24
N VAL A 70 14.38 0.24 3.36
CA VAL A 70 12.94 0.08 3.51
C VAL A 70 12.52 0.74 4.81
N SER A 71 11.48 1.56 4.74
CA SER A 71 10.85 2.13 5.93
C SER A 71 9.78 1.19 6.45
N LEU A 72 10.04 0.64 7.63
CA LEU A 72 9.13 -0.28 8.32
C LEU A 72 8.34 0.48 9.37
N MET A 73 7.02 0.31 9.34
CA MET A 73 6.09 0.93 10.27
C MET A 73 5.33 -0.15 11.03
N PHE A 74 5.45 -0.14 12.36
CA PHE A 74 4.65 -0.95 13.25
C PHE A 74 3.54 -0.09 13.85
N VAL A 75 2.30 -0.41 13.53
CA VAL A 75 1.10 0.28 14.04
C VAL A 75 0.39 -0.64 15.02
N SER A 76 0.04 -0.13 16.20
CA SER A 76 -0.75 -0.87 17.20
C SER A 76 -1.92 -0.02 17.65
N VAL A 77 -3.12 -0.58 17.59
CA VAL A 77 -4.33 0.07 18.09
C VAL A 77 -4.39 -0.08 19.62
N ARG A 78 -4.58 1.02 20.33
CA ARG A 78 -4.73 1.06 21.79
C ARG A 78 -6.19 1.39 22.12
N GLY A 79 -6.70 0.80 23.20
CA GLY A 79 -8.07 1.06 23.69
C GLY A 79 -8.82 -0.19 24.14
N PHE A 80 -8.37 -1.39 23.73
CA PHE A 80 -9.10 -2.65 24.00
C PHE A 80 -9.42 -2.91 25.48
N HIS A 81 -8.53 -2.51 26.39
CA HIS A 81 -8.77 -2.67 27.84
C HIS A 81 -9.95 -1.83 28.35
N LYS A 82 -10.28 -0.71 27.68
CA LYS A 82 -11.40 0.19 28.00
C LYS A 82 -12.74 -0.35 27.50
N LEU A 83 -12.73 -1.39 26.64
CA LEU A 83 -13.94 -1.92 26.00
C LEU A 83 -14.82 -2.71 26.98
N ASN A 84 -14.21 -3.34 27.98
CA ASN A 84 -14.93 -4.13 28.98
C ASN A 84 -15.92 -3.24 29.75
N ASN A 85 -17.20 -3.60 29.69
CA ASN A 85 -18.32 -2.87 30.30
C ASN A 85 -18.59 -1.48 29.72
N HIS A 86 -18.07 -1.15 28.53
CA HIS A 86 -18.41 0.11 27.86
C HIS A 86 -19.84 0.06 27.30
N PRO A 87 -20.69 1.08 27.53
CA PRO A 87 -22.08 1.05 27.09
C PRO A 87 -22.24 0.96 25.57
N LYS A 88 -21.30 1.54 24.81
CA LYS A 88 -21.25 1.52 23.34
C LYS A 88 -20.25 0.49 22.77
N ALA A 89 -19.98 -0.61 23.49
CA ALA A 89 -18.93 -1.55 23.09
C ALA A 89 -19.10 -2.10 21.67
N ILE A 90 -20.34 -2.37 21.23
CA ILE A 90 -20.62 -2.87 19.88
C ILE A 90 -20.26 -1.81 18.83
N GLU A 91 -20.77 -0.58 19.00
CA GLU A 91 -20.48 0.54 18.08
C GLU A 91 -18.98 0.84 17.98
N LEU A 92 -18.24 0.71 19.09
CA LEU A 92 -16.79 0.91 19.10
C LEU A 92 -16.03 -0.17 18.34
N VAL A 93 -16.53 -1.40 18.32
CA VAL A 93 -15.97 -2.50 17.52
C VAL A 93 -16.28 -2.29 16.05
N ASP A 94 -17.50 -1.87 15.71
CA ASP A 94 -17.86 -1.54 14.33
C ASP A 94 -17.00 -0.38 13.81
N LEU A 95 -16.80 0.66 14.62
CA LEU A 95 -15.87 1.76 14.31
C LEU A 95 -14.44 1.25 14.08
N LEU A 96 -13.96 0.27 14.85
CA LEU A 96 -12.62 -0.29 14.67
C LEU A 96 -12.48 -0.95 13.29
N ASP A 97 -13.50 -1.66 12.82
CA ASP A 97 -13.50 -2.27 11.49
C ASP A 97 -13.48 -1.20 10.38
N GLU A 98 -14.21 -0.10 10.57
CA GLU A 98 -14.17 1.05 9.65
C GLU A 98 -12.80 1.72 9.65
N LEU A 99 -12.18 1.91 10.82
CA LEU A 99 -10.82 2.45 10.95
C LEU A 99 -9.78 1.56 10.24
N HIS A 100 -9.95 0.24 10.25
CA HIS A 100 -9.09 -0.65 9.48
C HIS A 100 -9.22 -0.42 7.96
N VAL A 101 -10.41 -0.11 7.47
CA VAL A 101 -10.63 0.25 6.06
C VAL A 101 -9.92 1.57 5.72
N ASP A 102 -10.05 2.58 6.58
CA ASP A 102 -9.40 3.87 6.40
C ASP A 102 -7.87 3.75 6.41
N ILE A 103 -7.31 3.01 7.37
CA ILE A 103 -5.87 2.72 7.44
C ILE A 103 -5.40 2.02 6.16
N HIS A 104 -6.16 1.05 5.64
CA HIS A 104 -5.81 0.39 4.38
C HIS A 104 -5.88 1.33 3.17
N ALA A 105 -6.84 2.27 3.13
CA ALA A 105 -6.93 3.27 2.08
C ALA A 105 -5.70 4.21 2.11
N ILE A 106 -5.28 4.64 3.30
CA ILE A 106 -4.07 5.45 3.48
C ILE A 106 -2.83 4.66 3.04
N CYS A 107 -2.70 3.38 3.43
CA CYS A 107 -1.58 2.55 2.98
C CYS A 107 -1.49 2.52 1.45
N LYS A 108 -2.62 2.35 0.74
CA LYS A 108 -2.64 2.35 -0.74
C LYS A 108 -2.23 3.69 -1.34
N LYS A 109 -2.62 4.81 -0.71
CA LYS A 109 -2.29 6.16 -1.18
C LYS A 109 -0.77 6.45 -1.19
N TYR A 110 -0.02 5.86 -0.25
CA TYR A 110 1.42 6.07 -0.09
C TYR A 110 2.27 4.86 -0.52
N ASP A 111 1.71 3.95 -1.32
CA ASP A 111 2.39 2.73 -1.79
C ASP A 111 3.00 1.89 -0.65
N ILE A 112 2.28 1.84 0.49
CA ILE A 112 2.67 1.08 1.67
C ILE A 112 2.06 -0.32 1.61
N ILE A 113 2.92 -1.32 1.73
CA ILE A 113 2.54 -2.72 1.66
C ILE A 113 2.39 -3.29 3.06
N ARG A 114 1.30 -4.02 3.27
CA ARG A 114 1.10 -4.80 4.50
C ARG A 114 1.92 -6.08 4.47
N ILE A 115 2.77 -6.27 5.47
CA ILE A 115 3.66 -7.42 5.60
C ILE A 115 3.06 -8.47 6.52
N ARG A 116 2.59 -8.06 7.70
CA ARG A 116 2.07 -8.98 8.72
C ARG A 116 1.02 -8.29 9.58
N THR A 117 -0.02 -9.04 9.94
CA THR A 117 -0.96 -8.66 11.00
C THR A 117 -0.71 -9.53 12.22
N ILE A 118 -0.58 -8.93 13.39
CA ILE A 118 -0.35 -9.60 14.68
C ILE A 118 -1.43 -9.09 15.65
N GLY A 119 -2.56 -9.80 15.71
CA GLY A 119 -3.71 -9.33 16.49
C GLY A 119 -4.24 -8.00 15.96
N ASP A 120 -4.22 -6.98 16.81
CA ASP A 120 -4.63 -5.59 16.57
C ASP A 120 -3.52 -4.69 16.00
N SER A 121 -2.40 -5.30 15.64
CA SER A 121 -1.19 -4.58 15.24
C SER A 121 -0.77 -4.99 13.83
N PHE A 122 -0.23 -4.01 13.09
CA PHE A 122 0.17 -4.15 11.70
C PHE A 122 1.66 -3.87 11.55
N LEU A 123 2.34 -4.72 10.80
CA LEU A 123 3.66 -4.43 10.24
C LEU A 123 3.50 -4.07 8.77
N LEU A 124 3.92 -2.86 8.44
CA LEU A 124 3.81 -2.23 7.14
C LEU A 124 5.22 -1.88 6.63
N ALA A 125 5.39 -1.84 5.31
CA ALA A 125 6.65 -1.52 4.66
C ALA A 125 6.44 -0.55 3.48
N CYS A 126 7.32 0.44 3.37
CA CYS A 126 7.38 1.41 2.26
C CYS A 126 8.77 1.36 1.61
N GLY A 127 8.86 1.63 0.31
CA GLY A 127 10.10 1.47 -0.48
C GLY A 127 10.30 0.05 -1.03
N MET A 128 9.21 -0.71 -1.20
CA MET A 128 9.20 -2.02 -1.85
C MET A 128 7.84 -2.27 -2.54
N PRO A 129 7.77 -3.10 -3.59
CA PRO A 129 8.88 -3.75 -4.30
C PRO A 129 9.68 -2.82 -5.21
N VAL A 130 9.20 -1.58 -5.39
CA VAL A 130 9.95 -0.51 -6.08
C VAL A 130 10.70 0.27 -5.03
N GLU A 131 12.02 0.32 -5.18
CA GLU A 131 12.89 1.13 -4.34
C GLU A 131 12.71 2.61 -4.68
N ASN A 132 12.70 3.46 -3.66
CA ASN A 132 12.66 4.92 -3.81
C ASN A 132 13.39 5.57 -2.63
N HIS A 133 13.84 6.81 -2.77
CA HIS A 133 14.44 7.56 -1.67
C HIS A 133 13.41 8.33 -0.84
N THR A 134 12.18 8.46 -1.33
CA THR A 134 11.10 9.16 -0.63
C THR A 134 10.43 8.33 0.47
N ASN A 135 10.62 6.99 0.54
CA ASN A 135 9.91 6.14 1.50
C ASN A 135 9.93 6.61 2.98
N PRO A 136 11.02 7.20 3.52
CA PRO A 136 11.00 7.68 4.89
C PRO A 136 10.07 8.89 5.07
N ILE A 137 9.86 9.69 4.03
CA ILE A 137 8.94 10.84 4.02
C ILE A 137 7.50 10.35 3.84
N ASP A 138 7.29 9.44 2.88
CA ASP A 138 5.97 8.88 2.56
C ASP A 138 5.36 8.16 3.77
N VAL A 139 6.17 7.37 4.49
CA VAL A 139 5.71 6.67 5.69
C VAL A 139 5.36 7.63 6.83
N MET A 140 6.04 8.78 6.95
CA MET A 140 5.70 9.79 7.95
C MET A 140 4.38 10.48 7.62
N ALA A 141 4.19 10.86 6.35
CA ALA A 141 2.92 11.42 5.89
C ALA A 141 1.76 10.46 6.15
N ALA A 142 1.93 9.18 5.80
CA ALA A 142 0.95 8.14 6.07
C ALA A 142 0.68 7.96 7.58
N ALA A 143 1.72 7.90 8.41
CA ALA A 143 1.57 7.73 9.86
C ALA A 143 0.77 8.87 10.50
N ARG A 144 1.02 10.11 10.06
CA ARG A 144 0.28 11.29 10.55
C ARG A 144 -1.17 11.29 10.08
N GLU A 145 -1.41 10.97 8.81
CA GLU A 145 -2.77 10.85 8.27
C GLU A 145 -3.57 9.75 9.00
N MET A 146 -2.95 8.60 9.28
CA MET A 146 -3.55 7.54 10.09
C MET A 146 -3.89 8.00 11.50
N GLN A 147 -2.98 8.73 12.17
CA GLN A 147 -3.25 9.27 13.50
C GLN A 147 -4.39 10.26 13.49
N GLN A 148 -4.42 11.17 12.52
CA GLN A 148 -5.46 12.19 12.40
C GLN A 148 -6.84 11.55 12.20
N VAL A 149 -6.97 10.64 11.21
CA VAL A 149 -8.25 9.97 10.92
C VAL A 149 -8.74 9.16 12.11
N VAL A 150 -7.87 8.36 12.75
CA VAL A 150 -8.26 7.59 13.93
C VAL A 150 -8.66 8.50 15.08
N HIS A 151 -7.94 9.60 15.30
CA HIS A 151 -8.24 10.54 16.37
C HIS A 151 -9.60 11.21 16.18
N GLU A 152 -9.86 11.78 15.00
CA GLU A 152 -11.10 12.47 14.66
C GLU A 152 -12.31 11.54 14.81
N ARG A 153 -12.27 10.37 14.18
CA ARG A 153 -13.38 9.41 14.22
C ARG A 153 -13.59 8.80 15.62
N SER A 154 -12.52 8.63 16.40
CA SER A 154 -12.62 8.09 17.76
C SER A 154 -13.20 9.09 18.76
N ILE A 155 -13.07 10.39 18.51
CA ILE A 155 -13.65 11.45 19.33
C ILE A 155 -15.16 11.55 19.10
N GLU A 156 -15.61 11.41 17.85
CA GLU A 156 -17.02 11.51 17.47
C GLU A 156 -17.92 10.52 18.23
N LEU A 157 -17.43 9.30 18.47
CA LEU A 157 -18.23 8.23 19.08
C LEU A 157 -18.17 8.22 20.62
N ASN A 158 -17.18 8.88 21.22
CA ASN A 158 -16.84 8.79 22.64
C ASN A 158 -16.78 10.16 23.35
N ASP A 159 -17.84 10.95 23.15
CA ASP A 159 -18.13 12.19 23.89
C ASP A 159 -16.96 13.19 23.95
N GLY A 160 -16.21 13.31 22.84
CA GLY A 160 -15.11 14.26 22.74
C GLY A 160 -13.75 13.73 23.19
N GLN A 161 -13.62 12.46 23.59
CA GLN A 161 -12.36 11.84 23.99
C GLN A 161 -12.01 10.68 23.05
N PRO A 162 -10.76 10.58 22.55
CA PRO A 162 -10.40 9.50 21.63
C PRO A 162 -10.45 8.14 22.36
N PHE A 163 -11.34 7.26 21.91
CA PHE A 163 -11.40 5.89 22.44
C PHE A 163 -10.26 5.02 21.88
N TRP A 164 -10.11 5.00 20.55
CA TRP A 164 -9.01 4.33 19.86
C TRP A 164 -7.87 5.31 19.63
N GLU A 165 -6.65 4.83 19.90
CA GLU A 165 -5.44 5.62 19.70
C GLU A 165 -4.40 4.73 19.01
N LEU A 166 -3.64 5.29 18.07
CA LEU A 166 -2.55 4.57 17.43
C LEU A 166 -1.23 4.80 18.16
N SER A 167 -0.51 3.71 18.43
CA SER A 167 0.92 3.74 18.73
C SER A 167 1.68 3.33 17.48
N ILE A 168 2.52 4.22 16.94
CA ILE A 168 3.24 3.98 15.69
C ILE A 168 4.74 4.03 15.96
N GLY A 169 5.47 3.00 15.54
CA GLY A 169 6.93 2.99 15.58
C GLY A 169 7.52 2.74 14.20
N ILE A 170 8.49 3.57 13.81
CA ILE A 170 9.06 3.57 12.47
C ILE A 170 10.58 3.39 12.55
N HIS A 171 11.09 2.51 11.69
CA HIS A 171 12.52 2.32 11.51
C HIS A 171 12.84 2.04 10.04
N THR A 172 13.87 2.70 9.54
CA THR A 172 14.35 2.56 8.16
C THR A 172 15.66 1.81 8.15
N GLY A 173 15.76 0.80 7.30
CA GLY A 173 16.98 0.01 7.15
C GLY A 173 16.83 -1.17 6.19
N PRO A 174 17.89 -1.99 6.06
CA PRO A 174 17.92 -3.08 5.11
C PRO A 174 17.04 -4.26 5.54
N VAL A 175 16.36 -4.85 4.57
CA VAL A 175 15.52 -6.04 4.78
C VAL A 175 15.74 -7.09 3.70
N THR A 176 15.49 -8.34 4.06
CA THR A 176 15.41 -9.44 3.12
C THR A 176 13.93 -9.80 2.95
N ALA A 177 13.42 -9.71 1.73
CA ALA A 177 12.05 -10.02 1.39
C ALA A 177 11.97 -11.35 0.62
N GLU A 178 10.97 -12.16 0.96
CA GLU A 178 10.60 -13.35 0.22
C GLU A 178 9.18 -13.16 -0.33
N TYR A 179 8.99 -13.33 -1.64
CA TYR A 179 7.66 -13.31 -2.23
C TYR A 179 6.88 -14.58 -1.83
N THR A 180 5.74 -14.38 -1.17
CA THR A 180 4.90 -15.46 -0.64
C THR A 180 3.70 -15.79 -1.54
N GLY A 181 3.37 -14.93 -2.51
CA GLY A 181 2.21 -15.10 -3.39
C GLY A 181 0.85 -14.91 -2.70
N ARG A 182 0.81 -14.41 -1.46
CA ARG A 182 -0.44 -14.16 -0.74
C ARG A 182 -1.00 -12.80 -1.10
N LYS A 183 -2.26 -12.76 -1.55
CA LYS A 183 -2.99 -11.56 -1.99
C LYS A 183 -2.87 -10.35 -1.03
N ASN A 184 -2.96 -10.61 0.27
CA ASN A 184 -3.07 -9.57 1.30
C ASN A 184 -1.73 -9.21 1.99
N THR A 185 -0.71 -10.04 1.80
CA THR A 185 0.62 -9.95 2.42
C THR A 185 1.63 -10.55 1.45
N PRO A 186 1.90 -9.90 0.31
CA PRO A 186 2.64 -10.53 -0.80
C PRO A 186 4.07 -10.90 -0.41
N TYR A 187 4.65 -10.21 0.58
CA TYR A 187 6.03 -10.44 1.04
C TYR A 187 6.10 -10.88 2.50
N SER A 188 7.08 -11.75 2.79
CA SER A 188 7.56 -12.03 4.13
C SER A 188 8.91 -11.36 4.33
N LEU A 189 9.03 -10.51 5.35
CA LEU A 189 10.28 -9.81 5.65
C LEU A 189 11.04 -10.47 6.79
N SER A 190 12.36 -10.54 6.61
CA SER A 190 13.32 -11.00 7.61
C SER A 190 14.47 -9.99 7.69
N GLY A 191 15.05 -9.84 8.88
CA GLY A 191 16.16 -8.94 9.11
C GLY A 191 16.10 -8.28 10.48
N GLU A 192 17.21 -7.65 10.86
CA GLU A 192 17.31 -6.93 12.12
C GLU A 192 16.37 -5.71 12.16
N SER A 193 16.24 -5.00 11.04
CA SER A 193 15.36 -3.83 10.92
C SER A 193 13.91 -4.16 11.24
N VAL A 194 13.43 -5.38 10.91
CA VAL A 194 12.09 -5.85 11.29
C VAL A 194 11.92 -5.93 12.80
N ASN A 195 12.93 -6.47 13.49
CA ASN A 195 12.91 -6.58 14.94
C ASN A 195 13.00 -5.20 15.62
N ILE A 196 13.80 -4.29 15.07
CA ILE A 196 13.91 -2.92 15.57
C ILE A 196 12.57 -2.19 15.42
N ALA A 197 11.94 -2.24 14.24
CA ALA A 197 10.64 -1.61 13.99
C ALA A 197 9.56 -2.15 14.93
N TYR A 198 9.49 -3.47 15.11
CA TYR A 198 8.56 -4.10 16.06
C TYR A 198 8.76 -3.58 17.48
N ARG A 199 10.01 -3.49 17.94
CA ARG A 199 10.33 -3.00 19.29
C ARG A 199 10.04 -1.51 19.42
N MET A 200 10.30 -0.72 18.38
CA MET A 200 10.02 0.71 18.32
C MET A 200 8.52 1.00 18.54
N GLY A 201 7.65 0.26 17.86
CA GLY A 201 6.20 0.43 18.01
C GLY A 201 5.68 -0.05 19.36
N ARG A 202 6.28 -1.09 19.95
CA ARG A 202 5.88 -1.58 21.27
C ARG A 202 6.16 -0.61 22.41
N ILE A 203 7.26 0.13 22.34
CA ILE A 203 7.62 1.16 23.34
C ILE A 203 6.90 2.48 23.09
N CYS A 204 6.25 2.64 21.92
CA CYS A 204 5.54 3.86 21.58
C CYS A 204 4.29 4.03 22.43
N GLN A 205 4.10 5.26 22.92
CA GLN A 205 2.92 5.66 23.67
C GLN A 205 1.69 5.76 22.74
N ALA A 206 0.50 5.72 23.33
CA ALA A 206 -0.75 5.96 22.61
C ALA A 206 -0.76 7.39 22.04
N GLY A 207 -1.26 7.55 20.82
CA GLY A 207 -1.32 8.85 20.15
C GLY A 207 0.03 9.42 19.73
N ARG A 208 1.12 8.64 19.73
CA ARG A 208 2.46 9.09 19.31
C ARG A 208 3.05 8.29 18.16
N ILE A 209 4.02 8.91 17.49
CA ILE A 209 4.86 8.33 16.44
C ILE A 209 6.31 8.35 16.91
N ASN A 210 6.88 7.18 17.13
CA ASN A 210 8.29 6.97 17.43
C ASN A 210 9.09 6.71 16.17
N VAL A 211 10.27 7.30 16.08
CA VAL A 211 11.22 7.06 14.99
C VAL A 211 12.59 6.69 15.58
N SER A 212 13.26 5.73 14.93
CA SER A 212 14.67 5.46 15.23
C SER A 212 15.57 6.61 14.80
N VAL A 213 16.75 6.75 15.40
CA VAL A 213 17.80 7.67 14.93
C VAL A 213 18.06 7.58 13.42
N MET A 214 18.06 6.37 12.84
CA MET A 214 18.32 6.22 11.40
C MET A 214 17.23 6.84 10.54
N THR A 215 15.96 6.65 10.92
CA THR A 215 14.84 7.31 10.25
C THR A 215 14.86 8.81 10.52
N GLY A 216 15.14 9.23 11.77
CA GLY A 216 15.25 10.63 12.16
C GLY A 216 16.22 11.41 11.29
N GLU A 217 17.41 10.85 11.04
CA GLU A 217 18.42 11.46 10.17
C GLU A 217 17.97 11.61 8.71
N MET A 218 17.15 10.68 8.19
CA MET A 218 16.62 10.74 6.82
C MET A 218 15.49 11.77 6.68
N ILE A 219 14.73 12.00 7.74
CA ILE A 219 13.54 12.87 7.71
C ILE A 219 13.80 14.26 8.31
N LYS A 220 14.94 14.51 8.94
CA LYS A 220 15.28 15.76 9.67
C LYS A 220 15.12 17.04 8.83
N GLU A 221 15.20 16.86 7.52
CA GLU A 221 15.09 17.93 6.53
C GLU A 221 13.65 18.27 6.14
N PHE A 222 12.68 17.49 6.63
CA PHE A 222 11.24 17.63 6.37
C PHE A 222 10.43 17.74 7.66
N TYR A 223 10.86 17.09 8.73
CA TYR A 223 10.10 16.96 9.97
C TYR A 223 10.89 17.36 11.20
N GLU A 224 10.19 17.99 12.15
CA GLU A 224 10.72 18.24 13.48
C GLU A 224 10.56 17.00 14.35
N THR A 225 11.65 16.62 15.03
CA THR A 225 11.67 15.50 15.96
C THR A 225 12.21 15.92 17.32
N GLU A 226 11.75 15.24 18.38
CA GLU A 226 12.19 15.46 19.76
C GLU A 226 12.84 14.21 20.33
N GLY A 227 13.99 14.34 20.99
CA GLY A 227 14.60 13.21 21.69
C GLY A 227 13.66 12.69 22.78
N TRP A 228 13.34 11.40 22.75
CA TRP A 228 12.51 10.76 23.77
C TRP A 228 13.31 9.89 24.73
N GLY A 229 14.21 9.07 24.19
CA GLY A 229 14.96 8.10 24.98
C GLY A 229 15.70 7.10 24.12
N HIS A 230 15.89 5.90 24.65
CA HIS A 230 16.71 4.88 24.03
C HIS A 230 16.08 3.49 24.09
N LEU A 231 16.20 2.76 22.98
CA LEU A 231 15.78 1.37 22.83
C LEU A 231 17.01 0.45 22.92
N PRO A 232 17.14 -0.40 23.95
CA PRO A 232 18.29 -1.29 24.08
C PRO A 232 18.22 -2.43 23.05
N VAL A 233 19.11 -2.47 22.07
CA VAL A 233 19.19 -3.52 21.04
C VAL A 233 20.32 -4.48 21.36
N LYS A 234 19.99 -5.79 21.37
CA LYS A 234 20.93 -6.86 21.68
C LYS A 234 22.13 -6.75 20.71
N TYR A 235 23.33 -6.72 21.26
CA TYR A 235 24.59 -6.63 20.51
C TYR A 235 24.89 -5.31 19.76
N LYS A 236 24.00 -4.29 19.83
CA LYS A 236 24.22 -2.95 19.25
C LYS A 236 24.21 -1.80 20.25
N GLY A 237 23.88 -2.08 21.51
CA GLY A 237 23.74 -1.04 22.52
C GLY A 237 22.40 -0.32 22.38
N ASN A 238 22.35 0.96 22.75
CA ASN A 238 21.12 1.74 22.78
C ASN A 238 20.93 2.47 21.45
N ILE A 239 19.79 2.25 20.80
CA ILE A 239 19.34 3.07 19.65
C ILE A 239 18.56 4.24 20.21
N GLU A 240 18.93 5.46 19.84
CA GLU A 240 18.17 6.65 20.20
C GLU A 240 16.81 6.67 19.49
N VAL A 241 15.80 7.12 20.23
CA VAL A 241 14.41 7.16 19.82
C VAL A 241 13.94 8.59 19.92
N PHE A 242 13.28 9.04 18.87
CA PHE A 242 12.72 10.38 18.75
C PHE A 242 11.20 10.30 18.56
N TYR A 243 10.50 11.31 19.04
CA TYR A 243 9.11 11.55 18.70
C TYR A 243 9.01 12.47 17.48
N LEU A 244 8.09 12.15 16.58
CA LEU A 244 7.68 13.09 15.54
C LEU A 244 6.79 14.18 16.14
N LYS A 245 7.14 15.46 15.97
CA LYS A 245 6.27 16.58 16.36
C LYS A 245 5.38 17.05 15.21
N GLY A 246 5.95 17.16 14.02
CA GLY A 246 5.26 17.72 12.86
C GLY A 246 6.22 17.97 11.70
N ILE A 247 5.70 18.58 10.65
CA ILE A 247 6.51 19.10 9.54
C ILE A 247 7.29 20.32 10.04
N LEU A 248 8.49 20.55 9.52
CA LEU A 248 9.25 21.77 9.82
C LEU A 248 8.42 23.03 9.54
N PRO A 249 8.49 24.07 10.40
CA PRO A 249 7.67 25.28 10.21
C PRO A 249 7.79 25.89 8.82
N GLU A 250 9.01 25.97 8.25
CA GLU A 250 9.27 26.51 6.92
C GLU A 250 8.73 25.65 5.76
N LEU A 251 8.40 24.40 6.02
CA LEU A 251 7.82 23.43 5.07
C LEU A 251 6.33 23.17 5.33
N SER A 252 5.73 23.87 6.29
CA SER A 252 4.32 23.74 6.63
C SER A 252 3.51 24.97 6.26
N GLU A 253 2.22 24.80 6.00
CA GLU A 253 1.29 25.91 5.85
C GLU A 253 1.17 26.67 7.18
N ASN A 254 1.28 28.00 7.13
CA ASN A 254 1.21 28.90 8.28
C ASN A 254 2.21 28.62 9.43
N GLY A 255 3.18 27.71 9.24
CA GLY A 255 4.14 27.33 10.28
C GLY A 255 3.59 26.40 11.35
N GLU A 256 2.41 25.80 11.15
CA GLU A 256 1.74 24.97 12.16
C GLU A 256 2.25 23.52 12.21
N GLY A 257 3.07 23.11 11.23
CA GLY A 257 3.59 21.75 11.15
C GLY A 257 2.56 20.69 10.76
N LEU A 258 1.31 21.07 10.45
CA LEU A 258 0.20 20.16 10.12
C LEU A 258 0.20 19.78 8.64
N VAL A 259 0.02 20.77 7.76
CA VAL A 259 -0.13 20.59 6.31
C VAL A 259 1.15 21.01 5.60
N ALA A 260 1.57 20.26 4.58
CA ALA A 260 2.75 20.56 3.77
C ALA A 260 2.51 21.72 2.79
N ASN A 261 3.45 22.67 2.73
CA ASN A 261 3.38 23.81 1.81
C ASN A 261 4.06 23.53 0.45
N ASP A 262 4.15 24.55 -0.41
CA ASP A 262 4.83 24.44 -1.72
C ASP A 262 6.32 24.09 -1.61
N ASN A 263 7.02 24.62 -0.61
CA ASN A 263 8.45 24.33 -0.42
C ASN A 263 8.67 22.85 -0.09
N PHE A 264 7.79 22.25 0.72
CA PHE A 264 7.80 20.81 0.98
C PHE A 264 7.67 20.03 -0.34
N ARG A 265 6.69 20.39 -1.17
CA ARG A 265 6.42 19.73 -2.45
C ARG A 265 7.61 19.83 -3.41
N VAL A 266 8.23 21.00 -3.51
CA VAL A 266 9.43 21.21 -4.33
C VAL A 266 10.57 20.33 -3.83
N LYS A 267 10.85 20.34 -2.53
CA LYS A 267 11.94 19.56 -1.93
C LYS A 267 11.73 18.06 -2.09
N TYR A 268 10.50 17.60 -1.89
CA TYR A 268 10.10 16.22 -2.13
C TYR A 268 10.28 15.84 -3.61
N GLY A 269 9.82 16.69 -4.53
CA GLY A 269 9.95 16.47 -5.97
C GLY A 269 11.40 16.41 -6.46
N LEU A 270 12.33 17.10 -5.80
CA LEU A 270 13.76 16.97 -6.10
C LEU A 270 14.31 15.58 -5.79
N ILE A 271 13.86 14.94 -4.70
CA ILE A 271 14.24 13.57 -4.36
C ILE A 271 13.68 12.59 -5.40
N GLN A 272 12.39 12.74 -5.75
CA GLN A 272 11.79 11.92 -6.80
C GLN A 272 12.50 12.08 -8.15
N PHE A 273 12.95 13.29 -8.48
CA PHE A 273 13.71 13.53 -9.70
C PHE A 273 15.05 12.79 -9.67
N MET A 274 15.75 12.76 -8.53
CA MET A 274 16.98 11.97 -8.35
C MET A 274 16.72 10.47 -8.54
N ASP A 275 15.64 9.92 -7.97
CA ASP A 275 15.24 8.52 -8.14
C ASP A 275 15.02 8.18 -9.63
N ILE A 276 14.34 9.07 -10.36
CA ILE A 276 14.10 8.89 -11.79
C ILE A 276 15.42 8.95 -12.57
N GLN A 277 16.33 9.86 -12.22
CA GLN A 277 17.65 9.94 -12.87
C GLN A 277 18.45 8.66 -12.68
N GLU A 278 18.50 8.12 -11.47
CA GLU A 278 19.19 6.87 -11.17
C GLU A 278 18.57 5.69 -11.95
N ALA A 279 17.24 5.56 -11.93
CA ALA A 279 16.55 4.53 -12.69
C ALA A 279 16.76 4.64 -14.22
N LEU A 280 16.93 5.86 -14.74
CA LEU A 280 17.27 6.09 -16.14
C LEU A 280 18.71 5.69 -16.45
N LEU A 281 19.66 6.02 -15.58
CA LEU A 281 21.07 5.63 -15.73
C LEU A 281 21.21 4.10 -15.73
N ASP A 282 20.58 3.41 -14.78
CA ASP A 282 20.59 1.94 -14.72
C ASP A 282 20.06 1.30 -16.02
N ARG A 283 18.97 1.86 -16.57
CA ARG A 283 18.43 1.39 -17.84
C ARG A 283 19.37 1.63 -19.01
N LEU A 284 20.03 2.78 -19.05
CA LEU A 284 21.00 3.09 -20.10
C LEU A 284 22.20 2.14 -20.02
N GLU A 285 22.75 1.89 -18.82
CA GLU A 285 23.84 0.94 -18.61
C GLU A 285 23.47 -0.48 -19.04
N GLN A 286 22.26 -0.94 -18.75
CA GLN A 286 21.79 -2.27 -19.15
C GLN A 286 21.51 -2.40 -20.65
N GLN A 287 21.19 -1.30 -21.33
CA GLN A 287 20.89 -1.28 -22.77
C GLN A 287 22.09 -0.91 -23.65
N LEU A 288 23.19 -0.44 -23.07
CA LEU A 288 24.43 -0.13 -23.79
C LEU A 288 25.08 -1.43 -24.30
N PRO A 289 25.41 -1.53 -25.60
CA PRO A 289 26.14 -2.68 -26.13
C PRO A 289 27.53 -2.76 -25.48
N ALA A 290 27.98 -3.97 -25.14
CA ALA A 290 29.22 -4.25 -24.40
C ALA A 290 30.53 -3.78 -25.09
N ASN A 291 30.45 -3.12 -26.25
CA ASN A 291 31.58 -2.70 -27.08
C ASN A 291 31.57 -1.18 -27.34
N LEU A 292 31.47 -0.39 -26.29
CA LEU A 292 31.67 1.07 -26.33
C LEU A 292 32.90 1.44 -25.50
#